data_AF-A0A1G2USD6-F1
#
_entry.id   AF-A0A1G2USD6-F1
#
_cell.length_a   1.000
_cell.length_b   1.000
_cell.length_c   1.000
_cell.angle_alpha   90.00
_cell.angle_beta   90.00
_cell.angle_gamma   90.00
#
_symmetry.space_group_name_H-M   'P 1'
#
loop_
_entity.id
_entity.type
_entity.pdbx_description
1 polymer ?
#
loop_
_entity_poly.entity_id
_entity_poly.type
_entity_poly.pdbx_seq_one_letter_code
_entity_poly.pdbx_strand_id
1 'polypeptide(L)'
;MQEFALPENRVRLDMTSDGLHRAIVDSKEAGQLFTEKFGTFRTLRYKNGELPKTKLPIEELIRHNVVKEFLQSAFSCDGGVSLYVARRKTKKDEAKWLIRGVYLACAHPKLRKEYITLLQSLGITACDAGDGKVKIRDKENMKKFYQKVGFIDGVHITHTSRFWPNIEKQKLLEKMIDSYHNPKETYSLRQFTLR
;
A
#
# COMPACT_ATOMS: atom_id res chain seq x y z
N MET A 1 22.44 -15.63 -19.28
CA MET A 1 21.46 -14.68 -18.72
C MET A 1 21.08 -15.21 -17.35
N GLN A 2 21.48 -14.57 -16.26
CA GLN A 2 21.29 -15.11 -14.90
C GLN A 2 19.90 -14.70 -14.41
N GLU A 3 18.88 -15.51 -14.69
CA GLU A 3 17.46 -15.15 -14.51
C GLU A 3 17.05 -14.80 -13.07
N PHE A 4 17.87 -15.15 -12.06
CA PHE A 4 17.53 -14.96 -10.65
C PHE A 4 18.56 -14.19 -9.82
N ALA A 5 19.68 -13.74 -10.39
CA ALA A 5 20.80 -13.12 -9.66
C ALA A 5 21.23 -13.88 -8.37
N LEU A 6 21.02 -15.20 -8.36
CA LEU A 6 21.47 -16.09 -7.29
C LEU A 6 22.82 -16.72 -7.70
N PRO A 7 23.75 -16.92 -6.75
CA PRO A 7 24.97 -17.68 -7.00
C PRO A 7 24.66 -19.04 -7.66
N GLU A 8 25.43 -19.43 -8.69
CA GLU A 8 25.16 -20.64 -9.49
C GLU A 8 25.12 -21.92 -8.64
N ASN A 9 25.90 -21.97 -7.55
CA ASN A 9 25.90 -23.08 -6.60
C ASN A 9 24.60 -23.23 -5.79
N ARG A 10 23.63 -22.30 -5.94
CA ARG A 10 22.33 -22.30 -5.21
C ARG A 10 21.14 -22.63 -6.09
N VAL A 11 21.35 -22.81 -7.39
CA VAL A 11 20.33 -23.20 -8.35
C VAL A 11 20.68 -24.59 -8.84
N ARG A 12 19.96 -25.61 -8.36
CA ARG A 12 20.11 -26.96 -8.92
C ARG A 12 19.19 -27.08 -10.12
N LEU A 13 19.74 -27.39 -11.27
CA LEU A 13 18.96 -27.75 -12.45
C LEU A 13 18.56 -29.21 -12.36
N ASP A 14 17.32 -29.49 -12.69
CA ASP A 14 16.76 -30.84 -12.75
C ASP A 14 15.78 -30.92 -13.94
N MET A 15 15.31 -32.12 -14.27
CA MET A 15 14.26 -32.31 -15.28
C MET A 15 12.98 -32.81 -14.63
N THR A 16 11.84 -32.26 -15.07
CA THR A 16 10.53 -32.82 -14.78
C THR A 16 10.30 -34.07 -15.63
N SER A 17 9.33 -34.90 -15.24
CA SER A 17 9.01 -36.17 -15.91
C SER A 17 8.55 -36.02 -17.37
N ASP A 18 8.13 -34.82 -17.77
CA ASP A 18 7.76 -34.43 -19.13
C ASP A 18 8.91 -33.79 -19.93
N GLY A 19 10.13 -33.78 -19.38
CA GLY A 19 11.35 -33.33 -20.07
C GLY A 19 11.63 -31.82 -19.98
N LEU A 20 10.89 -31.06 -19.18
CA LEU A 20 11.17 -29.64 -18.97
C LEU A 20 12.29 -29.44 -17.94
N HIS A 21 13.15 -28.45 -18.17
CA HIS A 21 14.13 -28.04 -17.18
C HIS A 21 13.45 -27.30 -16.02
N ARG A 22 13.72 -27.73 -14.78
CA ARG A 22 13.33 -27.02 -13.57
C ARG A 22 14.55 -26.53 -12.80
N ALA A 23 14.46 -25.29 -12.31
CA ALA A 23 15.39 -24.75 -11.35
C ALA A 23 14.86 -25.01 -9.93
N ILE A 24 15.62 -25.74 -9.11
CA ILE A 24 15.33 -25.98 -7.70
C ILE A 24 16.16 -25.04 -6.86
N VAL A 25 15.49 -24.21 -6.07
CA VAL A 25 16.10 -23.27 -5.11
C VAL A 25 15.71 -23.70 -3.70
N ASP A 26 16.68 -23.82 -2.79
CA ASP A 26 16.39 -24.11 -1.38
C ASP A 26 15.68 -22.91 -0.73
N SER A 27 14.39 -23.07 -0.46
CA SER A 27 13.53 -22.03 0.10
C SER A 27 13.91 -21.63 1.52
N LYS A 28 14.55 -22.53 2.30
CA LYS A 28 14.95 -22.28 3.68
C LYS A 28 16.19 -21.40 3.73
N GLU A 29 17.21 -21.72 2.92
CA GLU A 29 18.41 -20.88 2.83
C GLU A 29 18.14 -19.54 2.14
N ALA A 30 17.26 -19.50 1.14
CA ALA A 30 16.80 -18.25 0.55
C ALA A 30 16.07 -17.40 1.61
N GLY A 31 15.20 -18.02 2.41
CA GLY A 31 14.53 -17.39 3.54
C GLY A 31 15.50 -16.83 4.59
N GLN A 32 16.55 -17.58 4.96
CA GLN A 32 17.60 -17.13 5.88
C GLN A 32 18.37 -15.95 5.31
N LEU A 33 18.84 -16.04 4.06
CA LEU A 33 19.55 -14.94 3.40
C LEU A 33 18.71 -13.67 3.38
N PHE A 34 17.43 -13.77 3.00
CA PHE A 34 16.54 -12.61 2.99
C PHE A 34 16.28 -12.09 4.40
N THR A 35 16.19 -12.97 5.39
CA THR A 35 16.00 -12.58 6.79
C THR A 35 17.23 -11.87 7.36
N GLU A 36 18.44 -12.33 7.02
CA GLU A 36 19.69 -11.68 7.43
C GLU A 36 19.87 -10.33 6.75
N LYS A 37 19.66 -10.28 5.43
CA LYS A 37 19.85 -9.08 4.62
C LYS A 37 18.80 -8.03 4.93
N PHE A 38 17.53 -8.41 4.92
CA PHE A 38 16.38 -7.51 4.95
C PHE A 38 15.60 -7.55 6.29
N GLY A 39 15.99 -8.39 7.24
CA GLY A 39 15.22 -8.61 8.45
C GLY A 39 14.02 -9.51 8.18
N THR A 40 13.10 -9.62 9.14
CA THR A 40 11.90 -10.46 8.96
C THR A 40 10.78 -9.69 8.27
N PHE A 41 10.07 -10.32 7.33
CA PHE A 41 8.88 -9.77 6.67
C PHE A 41 7.60 -9.87 7.52
N ARG A 42 7.68 -10.45 8.73
CA ARG A 42 6.55 -10.49 9.66
C ARG A 42 6.24 -9.07 10.11
N THR A 43 4.98 -8.63 10.00
CA THR A 43 4.53 -7.32 10.52
C THR A 43 3.67 -7.45 11.79
N LEU A 44 3.28 -8.67 12.15
CA LEU A 44 2.48 -8.99 13.33
C LEU A 44 3.35 -9.14 14.59
N ARG A 45 2.83 -8.71 15.74
CA ARG A 45 3.45 -8.95 17.05
C ARG A 45 3.64 -10.45 17.30
N TYR A 46 4.70 -10.78 18.03
CA TYR A 46 4.86 -12.11 18.61
C TYR A 46 3.87 -12.32 19.77
N LYS A 47 3.72 -13.56 20.24
CA LYS A 47 2.81 -13.89 21.35
C LYS A 47 3.15 -13.12 22.64
N ASN A 48 4.41 -12.75 22.83
CA ASN A 48 4.88 -11.93 23.95
C ASN A 48 4.60 -10.42 23.77
N GLY A 49 3.91 -10.01 22.70
CA GLY A 49 3.58 -8.62 22.40
C GLY A 49 4.69 -7.81 21.72
N GLU A 50 5.90 -8.37 21.60
CA GLU A 50 7.02 -7.70 20.92
C GLU A 50 6.79 -7.62 19.42
N LEU A 51 7.29 -6.54 18.83
CA LEU A 51 7.31 -6.41 17.38
C LEU A 51 8.57 -7.06 16.80
N PRO A 52 8.44 -7.72 15.63
CA PRO A 52 9.59 -8.24 14.91
C PRO A 52 10.58 -7.14 14.54
N LYS A 53 11.87 -7.47 14.44
CA LYS A 53 12.94 -6.54 14.02
C LYS A 53 12.92 -6.29 12.50
N THR A 54 11.77 -5.90 11.97
CA THR A 54 11.57 -5.63 10.54
C THR A 54 12.20 -4.29 10.14
N LYS A 55 12.68 -4.21 8.90
CA LYS A 55 13.21 -3.00 8.27
C LYS A 55 12.92 -3.05 6.76
N LEU A 56 12.68 -1.89 6.16
CA LEU A 56 12.70 -1.72 4.71
C LEU A 56 14.14 -1.45 4.23
N PRO A 57 14.56 -2.00 3.08
CA PRO A 57 15.85 -1.67 2.46
C PRO A 57 15.78 -0.31 1.75
N ILE A 58 15.61 0.77 2.52
CA ILE A 58 15.34 2.12 1.97
C ILE A 58 16.42 2.56 0.99
N GLU A 59 17.69 2.40 1.38
CA GLU A 59 18.82 2.86 0.58
C GLU A 59 18.90 2.12 -0.75
N GLU A 60 18.70 0.80 -0.75
CA GLU A 60 18.70 -0.02 -1.95
C GLU A 60 17.50 0.32 -2.84
N LEU A 61 16.30 0.49 -2.29
CA LEU A 61 15.12 0.87 -3.05
C LEU A 61 15.31 2.20 -3.77
N ILE A 62 15.90 3.20 -3.09
CA ILE A 62 16.21 4.51 -3.67
C ILE A 62 17.33 4.38 -4.70
N ARG A 63 18.43 3.71 -4.37
CA ARG A 63 19.61 3.55 -5.24
C ARG A 63 19.25 2.86 -6.56
N HIS A 64 18.40 1.84 -6.50
CA HIS A 64 17.96 1.09 -7.68
C HIS A 64 16.76 1.72 -8.39
N ASN A 65 16.26 2.86 -7.91
CA ASN A 65 15.14 3.58 -8.51
C ASN A 65 13.86 2.73 -8.66
N VAL A 66 13.57 1.89 -7.65
CA VAL A 66 12.39 0.99 -7.62
C VAL A 66 11.38 1.39 -6.53
N VAL A 67 11.53 2.59 -5.96
CA VAL A 67 10.67 3.08 -4.87
C VAL A 67 9.21 3.16 -5.31
N LYS A 68 8.96 3.57 -6.55
CA LYS A 68 7.61 3.68 -7.12
C LYS A 68 6.92 2.31 -7.11
N GLU A 69 7.53 1.32 -7.73
CA GLU A 69 6.98 -0.03 -7.91
C GLU A 69 6.79 -0.71 -6.55
N PHE A 70 7.74 -0.51 -5.64
CA PHE A 70 7.65 -0.99 -4.26
C PHE A 70 6.45 -0.38 -3.51
N LEU A 71 6.30 0.95 -3.54
CA LEU A 71 5.18 1.63 -2.89
C LEU A 71 3.84 1.28 -3.56
N GLN A 72 3.79 1.24 -4.89
CA GLN A 72 2.57 0.87 -5.62
C GLN A 72 2.10 -0.52 -5.22
N SER A 73 3.02 -1.48 -5.07
CA SER A 73 2.73 -2.83 -4.58
C SER A 73 2.23 -2.80 -3.14
N ALA A 74 2.93 -2.12 -2.23
CA ALA A 74 2.55 -2.02 -0.82
C ALA A 74 1.15 -1.40 -0.62
N PHE A 75 0.86 -0.28 -1.30
CA PHE A 75 -0.44 0.38 -1.25
C PHE A 75 -1.54 -0.44 -1.92
N SER A 76 -1.22 -1.21 -2.96
CA SER A 76 -2.17 -2.10 -3.61
C SER A 76 -2.57 -3.27 -2.71
N CYS A 77 -1.65 -3.79 -1.88
CA CYS A 77 -1.97 -4.84 -0.91
C CYS A 77 -2.71 -4.26 0.30
N ASP A 78 -2.04 -3.41 1.08
CA ASP A 78 -2.47 -3.01 2.43
C ASP A 78 -3.00 -1.56 2.51
N GLY A 79 -2.98 -0.85 1.39
CA GLY A 79 -3.46 0.52 1.29
C GLY A 79 -4.89 0.63 0.78
N GLY A 80 -5.40 1.86 0.78
CA GLY A 80 -6.72 2.17 0.28
C GLY A 80 -6.98 3.67 0.16
N VAL A 81 -8.16 3.99 -0.38
CA VAL A 81 -8.65 5.34 -0.56
C VAL A 81 -9.84 5.58 0.37
N SER A 82 -9.74 6.63 1.17
CA SER A 82 -10.87 7.18 1.91
C SER A 82 -11.59 8.18 1.02
N LEU A 83 -12.84 7.87 0.65
CA LEU A 83 -13.73 8.82 0.02
C LEU A 83 -15.14 8.63 0.61
N TYR A 84 -15.55 9.46 1.54
CA TYR A 84 -16.89 9.34 2.14
C TYR A 84 -17.40 10.64 2.71
N VAL A 85 -18.72 10.73 2.89
CA VAL A 85 -19.36 11.89 3.52
C VAL A 85 -19.41 11.69 5.03
N ALA A 86 -18.69 12.53 5.76
CA ALA A 86 -18.87 12.68 7.20
C ALA A 86 -20.04 13.63 7.48
N ARG A 87 -20.79 13.34 8.53
CA ARG A 87 -21.97 14.11 8.95
C ARG A 87 -21.89 14.38 10.45
N ARG A 88 -22.22 15.60 10.85
CA ARG A 88 -22.38 15.98 12.26
C ARG A 88 -23.71 16.67 12.45
N LYS A 89 -24.61 16.02 13.20
CA LYS A 89 -25.85 16.65 13.64
C LYS A 89 -25.53 17.76 14.65
N THR A 90 -26.12 18.91 14.44
CA THR A 90 -26.22 19.99 15.43
C THR A 90 -27.68 20.11 15.87
N LYS A 91 -27.98 20.98 16.84
CA LYS A 91 -29.36 21.15 17.34
C LYS A 91 -30.35 21.65 16.29
N LYS A 92 -29.88 22.30 15.21
CA LYS A 92 -30.72 22.94 14.19
C LYS A 92 -30.43 22.49 12.75
N ASP A 93 -29.27 21.88 12.48
CA ASP A 93 -28.83 21.53 11.13
C ASP A 93 -27.84 20.34 11.11
N GLU A 94 -27.53 19.79 9.94
CA GLU A 94 -26.54 18.73 9.72
C GLU A 94 -25.36 19.26 8.88
N ALA A 95 -24.21 19.44 9.52
CA ALA A 95 -22.97 19.74 8.81
C ALA A 95 -22.48 18.49 8.07
N LYS A 96 -22.12 18.63 6.79
CA LYS A 96 -21.59 17.56 5.95
C LYS A 96 -20.27 17.98 5.31
N TRP A 97 -19.31 17.06 5.26
CA TRP A 97 -18.06 17.28 4.55
C TRP A 97 -17.52 15.98 3.96
N LEU A 98 -16.77 16.08 2.87
CA LEU A 98 -16.10 14.95 2.24
C LEU A 98 -14.77 14.65 2.94
N ILE A 99 -14.64 13.45 3.47
CA ILE A 99 -13.37 12.87 3.86
C ILE A 99 -12.69 12.31 2.63
N ARG A 100 -11.47 12.77 2.38
CA ARG A 100 -10.58 12.33 1.30
C ARG A 100 -9.25 11.92 1.92
N GLY A 101 -8.61 10.90 1.36
CA GLY A 101 -7.31 10.47 1.84
C GLY A 101 -6.83 9.21 1.17
N VAL A 102 -5.52 9.04 1.07
CA VAL A 102 -4.90 7.75 0.77
C VAL A 102 -4.24 7.25 2.05
N TYR A 103 -4.31 5.96 2.32
CA TYR A 103 -3.66 5.37 3.49
C TYR A 103 -2.98 4.05 3.16
N LEU A 104 -2.00 3.70 4.00
CA LEU A 104 -1.38 2.38 4.07
C LEU A 104 -1.54 1.84 5.50
N ALA A 105 -2.19 0.69 5.66
CA ALA A 105 -2.32 0.03 6.95
C ALA A 105 -0.97 -0.59 7.35
N CYS A 106 -0.44 -0.23 8.51
CA CYS A 106 0.82 -0.76 9.01
C CYS A 106 0.92 -0.59 10.54
N ALA A 107 0.71 -1.66 11.29
CA ALA A 107 0.75 -1.63 12.75
C ALA A 107 2.15 -1.31 13.32
N HIS A 108 3.20 -1.59 12.56
CA HIS A 108 4.59 -1.44 13.01
C HIS A 108 5.06 0.03 12.91
N PRO A 109 5.34 0.73 14.02
CA PRO A 109 5.69 2.16 14.02
C PRO A 109 6.97 2.48 13.26
N LYS A 110 8.00 1.62 13.37
CA LYS A 110 9.23 1.77 12.58
C LYS A 110 8.94 1.74 11.08
N LEU A 111 8.25 0.71 10.59
CA LEU A 111 7.90 0.61 9.17
C LEU A 111 7.05 1.79 8.70
N ARG A 112 6.14 2.32 9.52
CA ARG A 112 5.41 3.55 9.15
C ARG A 112 6.34 4.73 8.88
N LYS A 113 7.36 4.93 9.71
CA LYS A 113 8.39 5.96 9.47
C LYS A 113 9.17 5.68 8.19
N GLU A 114 9.55 4.43 7.95
CA GLU A 114 10.29 4.02 6.74
C GLU A 114 9.46 4.22 5.45
N TYR A 115 8.17 3.89 5.46
CA TYR A 115 7.25 4.21 4.36
C TYR A 115 7.11 5.71 4.12
N ILE A 116 7.07 6.52 5.19
CA ILE A 116 7.04 7.99 5.07
C ILE A 116 8.32 8.48 4.38
N THR A 117 9.49 7.95 4.75
CA THR A 117 10.77 8.27 4.08
C THR A 117 10.74 7.93 2.59
N LEU A 118 10.21 6.77 2.22
CA LEU A 118 10.07 6.38 0.81
C LEU A 118 9.07 7.27 0.03
N LEU A 119 7.97 7.69 0.66
CA LEU A 119 7.05 8.65 0.04
C LEU A 119 7.70 10.03 -0.15
N GLN A 120 8.47 10.47 0.84
CA GLN A 120 9.21 11.73 0.79
C GLN A 120 10.26 11.74 -0.32
N SER A 121 10.94 10.62 -0.61
CA SER A 121 11.88 10.54 -1.73
C SER A 121 11.20 10.72 -3.10
N LEU A 122 9.90 10.45 -3.20
CA LEU A 122 9.07 10.77 -4.38
C LEU A 122 8.44 12.17 -4.31
N GLY A 123 8.76 12.97 -3.30
CA GLY A 123 8.21 14.31 -3.08
C GLY A 123 6.76 14.32 -2.58
N ILE A 124 6.30 13.23 -1.97
CA ILE A 124 4.96 13.04 -1.41
C ILE A 124 5.06 13.14 0.11
N THR A 125 4.37 14.13 0.70
CA THR A 125 4.26 14.25 2.15
C THR A 125 3.18 13.32 2.69
N ALA A 126 3.52 12.55 3.72
CA ALA A 126 2.61 11.68 4.45
C ALA A 126 2.86 11.79 5.96
N CYS A 127 1.91 11.34 6.78
CA CYS A 127 2.05 11.34 8.24
C CYS A 127 1.63 10.00 8.87
N ASP A 128 2.22 9.69 10.02
CA ASP A 128 1.70 8.68 10.93
C ASP A 128 0.52 9.28 11.69
N ALA A 129 -0.67 8.71 11.51
CA ALA A 129 -1.89 9.21 12.10
C ALA A 129 -2.16 8.66 13.52
N GLY A 130 -1.27 7.82 14.06
CA GLY A 130 -1.40 7.19 15.38
C GLY A 130 -2.41 6.03 15.43
N ASP A 131 -3.15 5.80 14.34
CA ASP A 131 -4.15 4.73 14.22
C ASP A 131 -3.60 3.49 13.48
N GLY A 132 -2.27 3.32 13.50
CA GLY A 132 -1.61 2.23 12.79
C GLY A 132 -1.61 2.40 11.27
N LYS A 133 -1.69 3.64 10.77
CA LYS A 133 -1.70 3.93 9.32
C LYS A 133 -0.75 5.08 8.96
N VAL A 134 -0.13 4.96 7.80
CA VAL A 134 0.46 6.10 7.09
C VAL A 134 -0.64 6.74 6.26
N LYS A 135 -0.79 8.07 6.30
CA LYS A 135 -1.85 8.80 5.58
C LYS A 135 -1.31 9.95 4.77
N ILE A 136 -1.89 10.13 3.58
CA ILE A 136 -1.74 11.30 2.70
C ILE A 136 -3.10 12.00 2.71
N ARG A 137 -3.15 13.25 3.19
CA ARG A 137 -4.42 13.94 3.51
C ARG A 137 -4.65 15.22 2.72
N ASP A 138 -3.60 15.89 2.29
CA ASP A 138 -3.73 17.12 1.53
C ASP A 138 -3.91 16.84 0.03
N LYS A 139 -4.59 17.76 -0.64
CA LYS A 139 -4.97 17.66 -2.05
C LYS A 139 -3.74 17.47 -2.95
N GLU A 140 -2.71 18.26 -2.73
CA GLU A 140 -1.52 18.30 -3.60
C GLU A 140 -0.74 16.98 -3.51
N ASN A 141 -0.50 16.46 -2.32
CA ASN A 141 0.19 15.17 -2.17
C ASN A 141 -0.67 13.98 -2.63
N MET A 142 -2.00 14.05 -2.52
CA MET A 142 -2.86 13.03 -3.12
C MET A 142 -2.79 13.04 -4.66
N LYS A 143 -2.72 14.22 -5.29
CA LYS A 143 -2.48 14.33 -6.73
C LYS A 143 -1.13 13.76 -7.13
N LYS A 144 -0.06 14.07 -6.37
CA LYS A 144 1.27 13.49 -6.59
C LYS A 144 1.25 11.97 -6.44
N PHE A 145 0.56 11.44 -5.44
CA PHE A 145 0.39 10.00 -5.27
C PHE A 145 -0.30 9.37 -6.48
N TYR A 146 -1.40 9.96 -6.95
CA TYR A 146 -2.10 9.50 -8.16
C TYR A 146 -1.19 9.47 -9.40
N GLN A 147 -0.38 10.51 -9.60
CA GLN A 147 0.48 10.64 -10.78
C GLN A 147 1.73 9.76 -10.72
N LYS A 148 2.32 9.58 -9.52
CA LYS A 148 3.64 8.95 -9.37
C LYS A 148 3.57 7.49 -8.94
N VAL A 149 2.59 7.13 -8.10
CA VAL A 149 2.52 5.82 -7.45
C VAL A 149 1.26 5.08 -7.88
N GLY A 150 0.09 5.63 -7.60
CA GLY A 150 -1.20 5.00 -7.90
C GLY A 150 -1.38 3.64 -7.23
N PHE A 151 -2.28 2.85 -7.80
CA PHE A 151 -2.49 1.44 -7.47
C PHE A 151 -2.22 0.58 -8.72
N ILE A 152 -2.02 -0.72 -8.52
CA ILE A 152 -1.95 -1.68 -9.62
C ILE A 152 -3.36 -1.86 -10.22
N ASP A 153 -3.45 -1.88 -11.55
CA ASP A 153 -4.72 -2.08 -12.25
C ASP A 153 -5.34 -3.45 -11.91
N GLY A 154 -6.68 -3.50 -11.86
CA GLY A 154 -7.41 -4.70 -11.47
C GLY A 154 -7.37 -5.03 -9.97
N VAL A 155 -6.67 -4.26 -9.13
CA VAL A 155 -6.74 -4.42 -7.67
C VAL A 155 -8.00 -3.77 -7.12
N HIS A 156 -8.83 -4.57 -6.46
CA HIS A 156 -10.14 -4.15 -5.96
C HIS A 156 -10.13 -3.85 -4.46
N ILE A 157 -11.04 -2.97 -4.04
CA ILE A 157 -11.42 -2.82 -2.64
C ILE A 157 -12.26 -4.02 -2.24
N THR A 158 -12.04 -4.50 -1.02
CA THR A 158 -12.76 -5.64 -0.46
C THR A 158 -14.27 -5.42 -0.47
N HIS A 159 -15.03 -6.49 -0.66
CA HIS A 159 -16.49 -6.50 -0.60
C HIS A 159 -17.05 -5.98 0.75
N THR A 160 -16.23 -5.97 1.80
CA THR A 160 -16.59 -5.48 3.15
C THR A 160 -16.59 -3.96 3.27
N SER A 161 -16.13 -3.22 2.25
CA SER A 161 -16.18 -1.76 2.25
C SER A 161 -17.63 -1.27 2.23
N ARG A 162 -18.01 -0.51 3.26
CA ARG A 162 -19.36 0.06 3.39
C ARG A 162 -19.80 0.89 2.19
N PHE A 163 -18.89 1.71 1.66
CA PHE A 163 -19.21 2.69 0.62
C PHE A 163 -18.78 2.24 -0.76
N TRP A 164 -17.78 1.37 -0.85
CA TRP A 164 -17.09 1.06 -2.10
C TRP A 164 -16.79 -0.44 -2.22
N PRO A 165 -17.79 -1.32 -2.13
CA PRO A 165 -17.57 -2.75 -2.32
C PRO A 165 -17.17 -3.02 -3.77
N ASN A 166 -16.14 -3.84 -3.98
CA ASN A 166 -15.73 -4.35 -5.29
C ASN A 166 -15.46 -3.27 -6.36
N ILE A 167 -15.01 -2.07 -5.97
CA ILE A 167 -14.49 -1.08 -6.93
C ILE A 167 -12.97 -1.25 -7.05
N GLU A 168 -12.41 -1.03 -8.24
CA GLU A 168 -10.97 -0.92 -8.41
C GLU A 168 -10.40 0.26 -7.60
N LYS A 169 -9.29 0.03 -6.90
CA LYS A 169 -8.63 1.04 -6.07
C LYS A 169 -8.22 2.25 -6.89
N GLN A 170 -7.68 2.02 -8.09
CA GLN A 170 -7.27 3.08 -9.00
C GLN A 170 -8.47 3.94 -9.46
N LYS A 171 -9.61 3.31 -9.77
CA LYS A 171 -10.85 4.03 -10.11
C LYS A 171 -11.42 4.83 -8.95
N LEU A 172 -11.31 4.32 -7.71
CA LEU A 172 -11.70 5.12 -6.56
C LEU A 172 -10.75 6.30 -6.33
N LEU A 173 -9.44 6.12 -6.59
CA LEU A 173 -8.46 7.19 -6.50
C LEU A 173 -8.76 8.31 -7.51
N GLU A 174 -9.04 7.96 -8.77
CA GLU A 174 -9.51 8.89 -9.82
C GLU A 174 -10.73 9.69 -9.32
N LYS A 175 -11.77 9.00 -8.85
CA LYS A 175 -12.98 9.64 -8.28
C LYS A 175 -12.67 10.58 -7.13
N MET A 176 -11.73 10.21 -6.25
CA MET A 176 -11.33 11.05 -5.13
C MET A 176 -10.63 12.32 -5.62
N ILE A 177 -9.78 12.25 -6.65
CA ILE A 177 -9.16 13.43 -7.25
C ILE A 177 -10.22 14.32 -7.91
N ASP A 178 -11.14 13.75 -8.70
CA ASP A 178 -12.22 14.49 -9.37
C ASP A 178 -13.16 15.18 -8.39
N SER A 179 -13.37 14.59 -7.22
CA SER A 179 -14.23 15.17 -6.19
C SER A 179 -13.76 16.52 -5.65
N TYR A 180 -12.52 16.93 -5.91
CA TYR A 180 -12.06 18.30 -5.63
C TYR A 180 -12.60 19.33 -6.62
N HIS A 181 -12.92 18.92 -7.84
CA HIS A 181 -13.47 19.75 -8.89
C HIS A 181 -15.00 19.71 -8.87
N ASN A 182 -15.58 18.54 -8.60
CA ASN A 182 -17.03 18.31 -8.63
C ASN A 182 -17.59 17.82 -7.27
N PRO A 183 -17.52 18.63 -6.20
CA PRO A 183 -17.94 18.21 -4.88
C PRO A 183 -19.45 17.93 -4.79
N LYS A 184 -20.30 18.73 -5.46
CA LYS A 184 -21.77 18.56 -5.45
C LYS A 184 -22.20 17.21 -6.03
N GLU A 185 -21.62 16.83 -7.16
CA GLU A 185 -21.87 15.52 -7.78
C GLU A 185 -21.40 14.39 -6.88
N THR A 186 -20.23 14.56 -6.25
CA THR A 186 -19.70 13.57 -5.30
C THR A 186 -20.64 13.37 -4.11
N TYR A 187 -21.22 14.43 -3.55
CA TYR A 187 -22.22 14.31 -2.48
C TYR A 187 -23.50 13.56 -2.91
N SER A 188 -23.81 13.58 -4.20
CA SER A 188 -25.03 13.00 -4.76
C SER A 188 -24.88 11.52 -5.13
N LEU A 189 -23.70 10.94 -4.93
CA LEU A 189 -23.43 9.53 -5.20
C LEU A 189 -24.33 8.62 -4.35
N ARG A 190 -24.88 7.57 -4.99
CA ARG A 190 -25.78 6.59 -4.35
C ARG A 190 -25.15 5.94 -3.12
N GLN A 191 -23.84 5.73 -3.16
CA GLN A 191 -23.02 5.21 -2.07
C GLN A 191 -23.18 6.00 -0.76
N PHE A 192 -23.51 7.29 -0.83
CA PHE A 192 -23.65 8.14 0.34
C PHE A 192 -25.11 8.40 0.75
N THR A 193 -26.06 8.06 -0.10
CA THR A 193 -27.50 8.26 0.14
C THR A 193 -28.17 7.03 0.74
N LEU A 194 -27.65 5.83 0.47
CA LEU A 194 -28.10 4.59 1.08
C LEU A 194 -27.59 4.52 2.53
N ARG A 195 -28.53 4.50 3.49
CA ARG A 195 -28.24 4.28 4.91
C ARG A 195 -28.35 2.81 5.25
#